data_AF-A0A067TEB8-F1
#
_entry.id   AF-A0A067TEB8-F1
#
_cell.length_a   1.000
_cell.length_b   1.000
_cell.length_c   1.000
_cell.angle_alpha   90.00
_cell.angle_beta   90.00
_cell.angle_gamma   90.00
#
_symmetry.space_group_name_H-M   'P 1'
#
loop_
_entity.id
_entity.type
_entity.pdbx_description
1 polymer ?
#
loop_
_entity_poly.entity_id
_entity_poly.type
_entity_poly.pdbx_seq_one_letter_code
_entity_poly.pdbx_strand_id
1 'polypeptide(L)'
;MTSSLLLPDTPEYKKAQRQYLKATKNRPQNIDHEWSPFRAAEKRFKTRFPSPDLSSVLDLACADDARAGEIERGRWKGSPSAVKSVKIPLNAGNTYAYTIPSIPGLVILPSFISHQKQRDLVQWSLARHARQPNDTNLDIHYVLPEQGLWNSWLEAEIDPQKDFLVQPKASGSEPTHTAPTGPRQLVNNDPASPETFQAISTTPKPPPAPSPTVQPTRVSSLLYKLRWANIGWFYHWGTKQYDFTKGRGIIDDELRTVCIDAVRSVDWGNVHGSHCADWGPGGPDWESWEQTYEPDAGIVNFYQEKDTLMAHVDRSEVCATSPLVSISLGNAAAFLIGGLTRDTEPTPILLRSGDVVIMSGPACRRAYHGVPRILEGSLPLHLKADGLDDMEASTEWKPYEEYLSTSRINVNVRQKSDLNKVNCTVYQKLSHALNFYWSLYHRRPRKAFKVKMENDAGVLVDLYVPRKCSATNRLITSKDHASVQISIADVDANGRALNTTTTFALCGQVRSQGESDDSINRLATKAGLLRNVWSFQK
;
A
#
# COMPACT_ATOMS: atom_id res chain seq x y z
N MET A 1 3.01 10.79 -18.84
CA MET A 1 2.92 10.33 -20.27
C MET A 1 1.78 11.09 -20.91
N THR A 2 1.90 11.54 -22.17
CA THR A 2 0.98 12.54 -22.75
C THR A 2 -0.42 11.97 -23.05
N SER A 3 -1.43 12.82 -22.91
CA SER A 3 -2.86 12.62 -23.23
C SER A 3 -3.16 11.96 -24.59
N SER A 4 -2.17 11.73 -25.46
CA SER A 4 -2.33 11.17 -26.80
C SER A 4 -2.76 9.69 -26.80
N LEU A 5 -2.36 8.88 -25.81
CA LEU A 5 -2.79 7.49 -25.71
C LEU A 5 -4.30 7.31 -25.41
N LEU A 6 -4.99 8.40 -25.03
CA LEU A 6 -6.44 8.41 -24.82
C LEU A 6 -7.22 8.74 -26.11
N LEU A 7 -6.53 9.18 -27.18
CA LEU A 7 -7.16 9.65 -28.41
C LEU A 7 -6.92 8.64 -29.55
N PRO A 8 -7.98 7.96 -30.06
CA PRO A 8 -7.86 6.86 -31.03
C PRO A 8 -7.11 7.20 -32.32
N ASP A 9 -7.17 8.46 -32.75
CA ASP A 9 -6.64 8.87 -34.04
C ASP A 9 -5.14 9.22 -34.01
N THR A 10 -4.53 9.24 -32.83
CA THR A 10 -3.11 9.61 -32.69
C THR A 10 -2.17 8.51 -33.16
N PRO A 11 -0.97 8.85 -33.70
CA PRO A 11 0.07 7.87 -34.02
C PRO A 11 0.46 7.00 -32.82
N GLU A 12 0.49 7.58 -31.61
CA GLU A 12 0.80 6.90 -30.36
C GLU A 12 -0.24 5.83 -30.03
N TYR A 13 -1.53 6.16 -30.15
CA TYR A 13 -2.62 5.20 -29.95
C TYR A 13 -2.53 4.03 -30.93
N LYS A 14 -2.38 4.31 -32.24
CA LYS A 14 -2.25 3.27 -33.27
C LYS A 14 -1.03 2.38 -33.05
N LYS A 15 0.08 2.94 -32.53
CA LYS A 15 1.26 2.18 -32.13
C LYS A 15 0.98 1.28 -30.93
N ALA A 16 0.35 1.81 -29.87
CA ALA A 16 -0.03 1.05 -28.69
C ALA A 16 -1.04 -0.06 -29.01
N GLN A 17 -2.01 0.19 -29.90
CA GLN A 17 -2.97 -0.79 -30.39
C GLN A 17 -2.29 -1.96 -31.09
N ARG A 18 -1.36 -1.70 -32.02
CA ARG A 18 -0.58 -2.75 -32.69
C ARG A 18 0.24 -3.58 -31.71
N GLN A 19 0.89 -2.93 -30.73
CA GLN A 19 1.66 -3.62 -29.69
C GLN A 19 0.77 -4.49 -28.80
N TYR A 20 -0.40 -3.97 -28.42
CA TYR A 20 -1.39 -4.71 -27.63
C TYR A 20 -1.89 -5.95 -28.36
N LEU A 21 -2.37 -5.80 -29.60
CA LEU A 21 -2.85 -6.92 -30.42
C LEU A 21 -1.77 -7.99 -30.61
N LYS A 22 -0.50 -7.57 -30.83
CA LYS A 22 0.63 -8.50 -30.92
C LYS A 22 0.86 -9.25 -29.61
N ALA A 23 0.76 -8.57 -28.46
CA ALA A 23 0.99 -9.16 -27.15
C ALA A 23 -0.17 -10.04 -26.66
N THR A 24 -1.40 -9.82 -27.12
CA THR A 24 -2.60 -10.55 -26.68
C THR A 24 -3.09 -11.61 -27.65
N LYS A 25 -2.55 -11.68 -28.88
CA LYS A 25 -2.95 -12.64 -29.93
C LYS A 25 -3.07 -14.09 -29.45
N ASN A 26 -2.17 -14.53 -28.58
CA ASN A 26 -2.11 -15.92 -28.08
C ASN A 26 -2.51 -16.04 -26.60
N ARG A 27 -3.18 -15.03 -26.02
CA ARG A 27 -3.58 -15.07 -24.61
C ARG A 27 -4.73 -16.07 -24.45
N PRO A 28 -4.61 -17.08 -23.56
CA PRO A 28 -5.70 -18.00 -23.28
C PRO A 28 -6.93 -17.24 -22.76
N GLN A 29 -8.13 -17.58 -23.26
CA GLN A 29 -9.37 -16.91 -22.86
C GLN A 29 -9.67 -17.05 -21.36
N ASN A 30 -9.20 -18.13 -20.72
CA ASN A 30 -9.53 -18.45 -19.33
C ASN A 30 -8.43 -18.08 -18.32
N ILE A 31 -7.38 -17.35 -18.71
CA ILE A 31 -6.25 -17.05 -17.79
C ILE A 31 -6.67 -16.22 -16.57
N ASP A 32 -7.78 -15.51 -16.66
CA ASP A 32 -8.30 -14.68 -15.59
C ASP A 32 -9.02 -15.53 -14.50
N HIS A 33 -9.44 -16.78 -14.82
CA HIS A 33 -10.03 -17.72 -13.86
C HIS A 33 -9.01 -18.29 -12.85
N GLU A 34 -7.71 -18.16 -13.14
CA GLU A 34 -6.64 -18.53 -12.21
C GLU A 34 -6.39 -17.47 -11.14
N TRP A 35 -7.04 -16.31 -11.24
CA TRP A 35 -6.83 -15.19 -10.33
C TRP A 35 -7.98 -15.04 -9.36
N SER A 36 -7.67 -14.67 -8.13
CA SER A 36 -8.72 -14.21 -7.23
C SER A 36 -9.44 -13.00 -7.84
N PRO A 37 -10.75 -12.82 -7.58
CA PRO A 37 -11.51 -11.64 -8.02
C PRO A 37 -10.79 -10.31 -7.78
N PHE A 38 -10.17 -10.12 -6.61
CA PHE A 38 -9.39 -8.91 -6.34
C PHE A 38 -8.21 -8.76 -7.30
N ARG A 39 -7.46 -9.84 -7.55
CA ARG A 39 -6.30 -9.83 -8.44
C ARG A 39 -6.69 -9.57 -9.89
N ALA A 40 -7.84 -10.08 -10.33
CA ALA A 40 -8.39 -9.78 -11.64
C ALA A 40 -8.72 -8.28 -11.78
N ALA A 41 -9.40 -7.70 -10.78
CA ALA A 41 -9.70 -6.27 -10.75
C ALA A 41 -8.43 -5.39 -10.78
N GLU A 42 -7.40 -5.73 -9.98
CA GLU A 42 -6.12 -5.01 -10.00
C GLU A 42 -5.49 -5.00 -11.40
N LYS A 43 -5.47 -6.15 -12.08
CA LYS A 43 -4.88 -6.28 -13.42
C LYS A 43 -5.68 -5.50 -14.46
N ARG A 44 -7.01 -5.46 -14.33
CA ARG A 44 -7.89 -4.64 -15.18
C ARG A 44 -7.50 -3.16 -15.10
N PHE A 45 -7.38 -2.60 -13.90
CA PHE A 45 -7.02 -1.17 -13.72
C PHE A 45 -5.55 -0.84 -13.98
N LYS A 46 -4.64 -1.79 -13.70
CA LYS A 46 -3.21 -1.62 -13.98
C LYS A 46 -2.89 -1.53 -15.47
N THR A 47 -3.77 -2.06 -16.33
CA THR A 47 -3.59 -2.03 -17.78
C THR A 47 -3.62 -0.58 -18.28
N ARG A 48 -2.60 -0.20 -19.07
CA ARG A 48 -2.51 1.14 -19.68
C ARG A 48 -3.13 1.23 -21.05
N PHE A 49 -3.13 0.12 -21.79
CA PHE A 49 -3.72 0.03 -23.10
C PHE A 49 -4.42 -1.33 -23.27
N PRO A 50 -5.70 -1.36 -23.69
CA PRO A 50 -6.57 -0.19 -23.77
C PRO A 50 -6.72 0.48 -22.39
N SER A 51 -7.11 1.75 -22.37
CA SER A 51 -7.44 2.43 -21.12
C SER A 51 -8.53 1.64 -20.37
N PRO A 52 -8.50 1.61 -19.03
CA PRO A 52 -9.50 0.88 -18.28
C PRO A 52 -10.89 1.48 -18.53
N ASP A 53 -11.88 0.61 -18.73
CA ASP A 53 -13.28 1.02 -18.70
C ASP A 53 -13.67 1.38 -17.26
N LEU A 54 -14.23 2.58 -17.11
CA LEU A 54 -14.65 3.14 -15.83
C LEU A 54 -16.17 3.14 -15.64
N SER A 55 -16.95 2.61 -16.58
CA SER A 55 -18.42 2.57 -16.53
C SER A 55 -18.98 1.92 -15.26
N SER A 56 -18.25 0.94 -14.71
CA SER A 56 -18.56 0.21 -13.48
C SER A 56 -17.86 0.75 -12.22
N VAL A 57 -17.23 1.92 -12.31
CA VAL A 57 -16.49 2.54 -11.19
C VAL A 57 -17.32 3.64 -10.57
N LEU A 58 -17.49 3.59 -9.25
CA LEU A 58 -18.18 4.64 -8.51
C LEU A 58 -17.40 5.96 -8.62
N ASP A 59 -18.02 7.00 -9.16
CA ASP A 59 -17.46 8.35 -9.24
C ASP A 59 -18.47 9.35 -8.68
N LEU A 60 -18.35 9.64 -7.39
CA LEU A 60 -19.26 10.54 -6.68
C LEU A 60 -19.17 11.98 -7.17
N ALA A 61 -18.04 12.39 -7.77
CA ALA A 61 -17.92 13.72 -8.37
C ALA A 61 -18.86 13.91 -9.57
N CYS A 62 -19.26 12.83 -10.25
CA CYS A 62 -20.24 12.92 -11.33
C CYS A 62 -21.67 13.28 -10.84
N ALA A 63 -21.92 13.24 -9.53
CA ALA A 63 -23.18 13.70 -8.93
C ALA A 63 -23.12 15.16 -8.44
N ASP A 64 -21.99 15.85 -8.64
CA ASP A 64 -21.76 17.23 -8.21
C ASP A 64 -21.44 18.11 -9.43
N ASP A 65 -22.40 18.94 -9.83
CA ASP A 65 -22.28 19.82 -11.00
C ASP A 65 -21.10 20.79 -10.88
N ALA A 66 -20.69 21.17 -9.66
CA ALA A 66 -19.53 22.04 -9.44
C ALA A 66 -18.22 21.37 -9.89
N ARG A 67 -18.20 20.04 -10.05
CA ARG A 67 -17.03 19.25 -10.47
C ARG A 67 -17.06 18.86 -11.95
N ALA A 68 -18.09 19.24 -12.70
CA ALA A 68 -18.21 18.90 -14.11
C ALA A 68 -16.98 19.31 -14.93
N GLY A 69 -16.45 20.53 -14.69
CA GLY A 69 -15.25 21.02 -15.37
C GLY A 69 -13.97 20.25 -15.01
N GLU A 70 -13.85 19.71 -13.79
CA GLU A 70 -12.74 18.82 -13.41
C GLU A 70 -12.79 17.52 -14.21
N ILE A 71 -13.98 16.91 -14.31
CA ILE A 71 -14.21 15.64 -15.00
C ILE A 71 -13.92 15.77 -16.50
N GLU A 72 -14.43 16.84 -17.11
CA GLU A 72 -14.22 17.11 -18.53
C GLU A 72 -12.73 17.29 -18.87
N ARG A 73 -12.01 18.11 -18.08
CA ARG A 73 -10.57 18.33 -18.28
C ARG A 73 -9.75 17.07 -18.04
N GLY A 74 -10.08 16.31 -17.00
CA GLY A 74 -9.38 15.07 -16.66
C GLY A 74 -9.66 13.92 -17.60
N ARG A 75 -10.77 13.96 -18.36
CA ARG A 75 -11.26 12.92 -19.29
C ARG A 75 -11.55 11.54 -18.66
N TRP A 76 -11.37 11.40 -17.35
CA TRP A 76 -11.70 10.20 -16.61
C TRP A 76 -13.05 10.39 -15.95
N LYS A 77 -14.01 9.53 -16.32
CA LYS A 77 -15.39 9.59 -15.86
C LYS A 77 -15.86 8.19 -15.48
N GLY A 78 -16.23 8.01 -14.21
CA GLY A 78 -16.95 6.83 -13.76
C GLY A 78 -18.47 7.04 -13.85
N SER A 79 -19.20 6.39 -12.97
CA SER A 79 -20.65 6.58 -12.81
C SER A 79 -21.01 6.80 -11.34
N PRO A 80 -21.88 7.78 -11.02
CA PRO A 80 -22.34 8.00 -9.65
C PRO A 80 -23.29 6.89 -9.16
N SER A 81 -23.78 6.04 -10.07
CA SER A 81 -24.71 4.94 -9.79
C SER A 81 -24.12 3.55 -10.04
N ALA A 82 -22.83 3.45 -10.41
CA ALA A 82 -22.16 2.17 -10.65
C ALA A 82 -22.17 1.25 -9.42
N VAL A 83 -22.15 1.83 -8.23
CA VAL A 83 -22.21 1.11 -6.95
C VAL A 83 -23.31 1.74 -6.12
N LYS A 84 -24.10 0.91 -5.44
CA LYS A 84 -25.11 1.39 -4.51
C LYS A 84 -24.42 2.15 -3.37
N SER A 85 -24.65 3.46 -3.29
CA SER A 85 -24.22 4.32 -2.20
C SER A 85 -25.42 4.97 -1.52
N VAL A 86 -25.34 5.20 -0.22
CA VAL A 86 -26.37 5.91 0.57
C VAL A 86 -25.77 7.24 1.01
N LYS A 87 -26.46 8.33 0.68
CA LYS A 87 -26.09 9.68 1.08
C LYS A 87 -26.56 9.92 2.51
N ILE A 88 -25.65 10.34 3.39
CA ILE A 88 -25.94 10.67 4.79
C ILE A 88 -25.59 12.15 5.05
N PRO A 89 -26.41 12.89 5.81
CA PRO A 89 -26.07 14.25 6.21
C PRO A 89 -24.89 14.24 7.19
N LEU A 90 -24.06 15.29 7.15
CA LEU A 90 -23.06 15.53 8.19
C LEU A 90 -23.66 16.27 9.38
N ASN A 91 -23.06 16.13 10.56
CA ASN A 91 -23.48 16.77 11.80
C ASN A 91 -23.46 18.31 11.72
N ALA A 92 -22.66 18.87 10.82
CA ALA A 92 -22.52 20.31 10.63
C ALA A 92 -22.53 20.71 9.14
N GLY A 93 -23.33 21.72 8.81
CA GLY A 93 -23.42 22.30 7.48
C GLY A 93 -24.33 21.54 6.50
N ASN A 94 -24.47 22.06 5.27
CA ASN A 94 -25.26 21.45 4.21
C ASN A 94 -24.39 20.52 3.33
N THR A 95 -23.57 19.70 3.98
CA THR A 95 -22.63 18.78 3.32
C THR A 95 -23.01 17.34 3.65
N TYR A 96 -22.48 16.39 2.88
CA TYR A 96 -22.92 15.00 2.93
C TYR A 96 -21.75 14.05 2.81
N ALA A 97 -21.89 12.90 3.46
CA ALA A 97 -21.07 11.73 3.24
C ALA A 97 -21.84 10.68 2.43
N TYR A 98 -21.10 9.70 1.92
CA TYR A 98 -21.64 8.54 1.25
C TYR A 98 -21.14 7.27 1.95
N THR A 99 -22.05 6.38 2.32
CA THR A 99 -21.74 5.03 2.78
C THR A 99 -21.99 4.03 1.67
N ILE A 100 -21.23 2.93 1.65
CA ILE A 100 -21.44 1.83 0.71
C ILE A 100 -21.98 0.63 1.49
N PRO A 101 -23.28 0.26 1.38
CA PRO A 101 -23.86 -0.82 2.18
C PRO A 101 -23.19 -2.18 2.03
N SER A 102 -22.56 -2.46 0.87
CA SER A 102 -21.78 -3.69 0.67
C SER A 102 -20.45 -3.70 1.44
N ILE A 103 -20.03 -2.56 1.99
CA ILE A 103 -18.81 -2.38 2.78
C ILE A 103 -19.14 -1.58 4.06
N PRO A 104 -19.79 -2.23 5.06
CA PRO A 104 -20.17 -1.55 6.29
C PRO A 104 -18.98 -0.89 7.00
N GLY A 105 -19.15 0.38 7.38
CA GLY A 105 -18.12 1.20 8.01
C GLY A 105 -17.23 1.99 7.07
N LEU A 106 -17.40 1.85 5.74
CA LEU A 106 -16.78 2.73 4.76
C LEU A 106 -17.59 4.02 4.59
N VAL A 107 -16.93 5.16 4.78
CA VAL A 107 -17.50 6.49 4.58
C VAL A 107 -16.65 7.25 3.58
N ILE A 108 -17.29 7.96 2.64
CA ILE A 108 -16.62 8.81 1.66
C ILE A 108 -17.18 10.22 1.79
N LEU A 109 -16.28 11.18 2.00
CA LEU A 109 -16.56 12.61 2.07
C LEU A 109 -15.99 13.25 0.78
N PRO A 110 -16.79 13.37 -0.29
CA PRO A 110 -16.32 13.96 -1.54
C PRO A 110 -16.04 15.45 -1.37
N SER A 111 -14.93 15.94 -1.93
CA SER A 111 -14.52 17.35 -1.86
C SER A 111 -14.49 17.94 -0.43
N PHE A 112 -14.22 17.12 0.58
CA PHE A 112 -14.22 17.56 1.98
C PHE A 112 -13.14 18.60 2.27
N ILE A 113 -11.98 18.47 1.62
CA ILE A 113 -10.87 19.40 1.79
C ILE A 113 -11.04 20.58 0.82
N SER A 114 -11.12 21.80 1.37
CA SER A 114 -11.19 23.03 0.57
C SER A 114 -9.96 23.21 -0.30
N HIS A 115 -10.10 23.98 -1.40
CA HIS A 115 -9.00 24.20 -2.35
C HIS A 115 -7.73 24.75 -1.70
N GLN A 116 -7.86 25.69 -0.76
CA GLN A 116 -6.71 26.23 -0.02
C GLN A 116 -6.06 25.15 0.87
N LYS A 117 -6.85 24.44 1.69
CA LYS A 117 -6.32 23.35 2.53
C LYS A 117 -5.66 22.24 1.71
N GLN A 118 -6.13 21.97 0.49
CA GLN A 118 -5.46 21.01 -0.39
C GLN A 118 -4.03 21.48 -0.75
N ARG A 119 -3.84 22.77 -1.00
CA ARG A 119 -2.51 23.35 -1.27
C ARG A 119 -1.61 23.32 -0.04
N ASP A 120 -2.17 23.73 1.10
CA ASP A 120 -1.46 23.78 2.38
C ASP A 120 -0.97 22.37 2.78
N LEU A 121 -1.81 21.33 2.61
CA LEU A 121 -1.45 19.94 2.85
C LEU A 121 -0.43 19.36 1.85
N VAL A 122 -0.42 19.83 0.59
CA VAL A 122 0.62 19.46 -0.39
C VAL A 122 1.96 20.05 0.03
N GLN A 123 2.00 21.34 0.38
CA GLN A 123 3.20 22.00 0.88
C GLN A 123 3.68 21.36 2.18
N TRP A 124 2.75 21.07 3.09
CA TRP A 124 3.02 20.33 4.30
C TRP A 124 3.72 18.99 3.98
N SER A 125 3.10 18.18 3.12
CA SER A 125 3.57 16.83 2.81
C SER A 125 4.99 16.82 2.25
N LEU A 126 5.30 17.73 1.32
CA LEU A 126 6.57 17.77 0.60
C LEU A 126 7.65 18.59 1.32
N ALA A 127 7.32 19.82 1.72
CA ALA A 127 8.30 20.80 2.20
C ALA A 127 8.49 20.78 3.72
N ARG A 128 7.43 20.49 4.49
CA ARG A 128 7.47 20.55 5.96
C ARG A 128 7.63 19.18 6.61
N HIS A 129 6.99 18.14 6.05
CA HIS A 129 6.85 16.84 6.67
C HIS A 129 7.89 15.81 6.18
N ALA A 130 8.11 15.67 4.86
CA ALA A 130 9.07 14.72 4.27
C ALA A 130 10.55 15.18 4.40
N ARG A 131 10.96 15.43 5.64
CA ARG A 131 12.30 15.85 6.06
C ARG A 131 12.54 15.41 7.50
N GLN A 132 13.78 15.55 7.98
CA GLN A 132 14.07 15.21 9.38
C GLN A 132 13.17 16.01 10.35
N PRO A 133 12.69 15.38 11.44
CA PRO A 133 13.02 14.03 11.94
C PRO A 133 12.12 12.91 11.37
N ASN A 134 11.26 13.18 10.39
CA ASN A 134 10.33 12.18 9.86
C ASN A 134 11.01 11.33 8.79
N ASP A 135 11.24 10.06 9.13
CA ASP A 135 11.84 9.10 8.21
C ASP A 135 11.02 8.91 6.93
N THR A 136 11.73 8.78 5.81
CA THR A 136 11.21 8.43 4.49
C THR A 136 11.78 7.09 4.00
N ASN A 137 11.27 6.61 2.86
CA ASN A 137 11.84 5.42 2.22
C ASN A 137 13.30 5.57 1.80
N LEU A 138 13.78 6.80 1.60
CA LEU A 138 15.12 7.08 1.11
C LEU A 138 16.14 7.21 2.24
N ASP A 139 15.70 7.55 3.45
CA ASP A 139 16.55 7.58 4.65
C ASP A 139 17.17 6.21 4.97
N ILE A 140 16.54 5.12 4.51
CA ILE A 140 17.11 3.77 4.63
C ILE A 140 18.43 3.65 3.86
N HIS A 141 18.57 4.37 2.75
CA HIS A 141 19.63 4.13 1.77
C HIS A 141 20.62 5.28 1.65
N TYR A 142 20.20 6.52 1.93
CA TYR A 142 20.98 7.73 1.69
C TYR A 142 21.09 8.57 2.95
N VAL A 143 22.15 9.37 3.02
CA VAL A 143 22.27 10.47 4.00
C VAL A 143 21.59 11.68 3.39
N LEU A 144 20.31 11.89 3.71
CA LEU A 144 19.48 12.96 3.14
C LEU A 144 19.76 14.31 3.82
N PRO A 145 19.56 15.44 3.10
CA PRO A 145 19.63 16.78 3.70
C PRO A 145 18.61 16.96 4.82
N GLU A 146 18.98 17.69 5.88
CA GLU A 146 18.12 17.95 7.04
C GLU A 146 16.84 18.70 6.65
N GLN A 147 16.95 19.67 5.74
CA GLN A 147 15.81 20.40 5.18
C GLN A 147 14.92 19.54 4.26
N GLY A 148 15.32 18.30 3.94
CA GLY A 148 14.59 17.39 3.08
C GLY A 148 14.86 17.59 1.59
N LEU A 149 14.42 16.60 0.81
CA LEU A 149 14.67 16.54 -0.64
C LEU A 149 13.93 17.64 -1.40
N TRP A 150 12.70 17.97 -1.00
CA TRP A 150 11.90 18.99 -1.69
C TRP A 150 12.55 20.37 -1.63
N ASN A 151 12.90 20.83 -0.44
CA ASN A 151 13.51 22.15 -0.25
C ASN A 151 14.88 22.25 -0.94
N SER A 152 15.67 21.19 -0.84
CA SER A 152 16.96 21.12 -1.54
C SER A 152 16.81 21.09 -3.07
N TRP A 153 15.74 20.46 -3.57
CA TRP A 153 15.41 20.48 -5.00
C TRP A 153 14.95 21.87 -5.46
N LEU A 154 14.11 22.56 -4.70
CA LEU A 154 13.72 23.95 -5.01
C LEU A 154 14.93 24.88 -5.12
N GLU A 155 15.89 24.75 -4.19
CA GLU A 155 17.15 25.50 -4.26
C GLU A 155 17.97 25.17 -5.52
N ALA A 156 17.97 23.90 -5.94
CA ALA A 156 18.66 23.43 -7.14
C ALA A 156 17.98 23.88 -8.45
N GLU A 157 16.66 24.05 -8.46
CA GLU A 157 15.93 24.62 -9.60
C GLU A 157 16.25 26.11 -9.79
N ILE A 158 16.44 26.85 -8.69
CA ILE A 158 16.84 28.27 -8.75
C ILE A 158 18.32 28.40 -9.12
N ASP A 159 19.18 27.56 -8.54
CA ASP A 159 20.62 27.56 -8.77
C ASP A 159 21.11 26.12 -9.01
N PRO A 160 21.35 25.73 -10.28
CA PRO A 160 21.82 24.38 -10.61
C PRO A 160 23.13 23.96 -9.93
N GLN A 161 23.92 24.90 -9.39
CA GLN A 161 25.13 24.59 -8.62
C GLN A 161 24.80 23.99 -7.24
N LYS A 162 23.58 24.19 -6.74
CA LYS A 162 23.09 23.61 -5.48
C LYS A 162 22.57 22.18 -5.63
N ASP A 163 22.54 21.60 -6.84
CA ASP A 163 22.18 20.19 -7.04
C ASP A 163 23.36 19.26 -6.67
N PHE A 164 23.55 19.04 -5.37
CA PHE A 164 24.67 18.26 -4.84
C PHE A 164 24.44 16.74 -4.87
N LEU A 165 25.53 15.98 -4.76
CA LEU A 165 25.50 14.52 -4.66
C LEU A 165 25.15 14.06 -3.24
N VAL A 166 24.10 13.25 -3.14
CA VAL A 166 23.67 12.56 -1.94
C VAL A 166 24.38 11.20 -1.85
N GLN A 167 25.04 10.95 -0.73
CA GLN A 167 25.85 9.74 -0.54
C GLN A 167 25.02 8.57 0.00
N PRO A 168 25.25 7.32 -0.49
CA PRO A 168 24.66 6.13 0.11
C PRO A 168 25.23 5.85 1.51
N LYS A 169 24.38 5.39 2.42
CA LYS A 169 24.81 4.95 3.77
C LYS A 169 25.73 3.74 3.74
N ALA A 170 25.61 2.88 2.73
CA ALA A 170 26.45 1.69 2.57
C ALA A 170 27.92 2.00 2.20
N SER A 171 28.21 3.20 1.68
CA SER A 171 29.55 3.56 1.20
C SER A 171 30.56 3.85 2.32
N GLY A 172 30.11 3.96 3.58
CA GLY A 172 30.95 4.25 4.75
C GLY A 172 31.21 3.05 5.69
N SER A 173 30.66 1.88 5.38
CA SER A 173 30.83 0.65 6.17
C SER A 173 31.75 -0.32 5.44
N GLU A 174 32.78 -0.86 6.11
CA GLU A 174 33.54 -2.00 5.57
C GLU A 174 32.58 -3.10 5.11
N PRO A 175 32.92 -3.85 4.03
CA PRO A 175 32.06 -4.87 3.49
C PRO A 175 31.92 -6.02 4.49
N THR A 176 30.96 -5.91 5.41
CA THR A 176 30.52 -7.07 6.19
C THR A 176 29.94 -8.06 5.20
N HIS A 177 30.57 -9.23 5.09
CA HIS A 177 30.05 -10.41 4.40
C HIS A 177 28.65 -10.74 4.94
N THR A 178 27.63 -10.12 4.38
CA THR A 178 26.25 -10.49 4.62
C THR A 178 25.99 -11.73 3.76
N ALA A 179 25.65 -12.83 4.43
CA ALA A 179 25.23 -14.05 3.76
C ALA A 179 24.16 -13.71 2.70
N PRO A 180 24.17 -14.35 1.52
CA PRO A 180 23.22 -14.05 0.47
C PRO A 180 21.82 -14.17 1.05
N THR A 181 21.14 -13.04 1.21
CA THR A 181 19.75 -13.03 1.65
C THR A 181 18.97 -13.87 0.66
N GLY A 182 18.41 -14.97 1.16
CA GLY A 182 17.52 -15.83 0.40
C GLY A 182 16.33 -15.03 -0.19
N PRO A 183 15.40 -15.68 -0.91
CA PRO A 183 14.17 -15.01 -1.30
C PRO A 183 13.56 -14.30 -0.09
N ARG A 184 13.26 -13.00 -0.24
CA ARG A 184 12.67 -12.13 0.80
C ARG A 184 11.49 -12.88 1.41
N GLN A 185 11.64 -13.37 2.64
CA GLN A 185 10.55 -14.06 3.32
C GLN A 185 9.44 -13.06 3.55
N LEU A 186 8.21 -13.45 3.20
CA LEU A 186 7.05 -12.63 3.49
C LEU A 186 6.87 -12.61 5.00
N VAL A 187 7.05 -11.44 5.62
CA VAL A 187 6.71 -11.26 7.03
C VAL A 187 5.18 -11.23 7.12
N ASN A 188 4.60 -12.34 7.56
CA ASN A 188 3.18 -12.47 7.88
C ASN A 188 3.07 -12.48 9.41
N ASN A 189 2.84 -11.30 9.99
CA ASN A 189 2.67 -11.21 11.44
C ASN A 189 1.23 -11.48 11.82
N ASP A 190 1.06 -11.99 13.04
CA ASP A 190 -0.22 -11.96 13.71
C ASP A 190 -0.70 -10.49 13.85
N PRO A 191 -2.00 -10.22 13.63
CA PRO A 191 -2.56 -8.89 13.84
C PRO A 191 -2.27 -8.38 15.26
N ALA A 192 -1.97 -7.09 15.39
CA ALA A 192 -1.80 -6.48 16.69
C ALA A 192 -3.11 -6.56 17.49
N SER A 193 -2.99 -6.92 18.77
CA SER A 193 -4.10 -7.04 19.72
C SER A 193 -3.64 -6.60 21.11
N PRO A 194 -4.56 -6.32 22.05
CA PRO A 194 -4.19 -6.02 23.43
C PRO A 194 -3.30 -7.11 24.06
N GLU A 195 -3.58 -8.38 23.75
CA GLU A 195 -2.85 -9.53 24.29
C GLU A 195 -1.43 -9.64 23.72
N THR A 196 -1.24 -9.25 22.46
CA THR A 196 0.07 -9.30 21.77
C THR A 196 0.88 -8.02 21.96
N PHE A 197 0.27 -6.92 22.44
CA PHE A 197 0.89 -5.61 22.54
C PHE A 197 2.20 -5.61 23.34
N GLN A 198 2.24 -6.29 24.48
CA GLN A 198 3.44 -6.33 25.32
C GLN A 198 4.61 -7.00 24.59
N ALA A 199 4.35 -8.09 23.86
CA ALA A 199 5.37 -8.75 23.05
C ALA A 199 5.83 -7.85 21.89
N ILE A 200 4.90 -7.21 21.18
CA ILE A 200 5.19 -6.29 20.07
C ILE A 200 6.02 -5.10 20.54
N SER A 201 5.72 -4.54 21.71
CA SER A 201 6.41 -3.36 22.21
C SER A 201 7.85 -3.62 22.63
N THR A 202 8.14 -4.82 23.15
CA THR A 202 9.50 -5.23 23.53
C THR A 202 10.30 -5.85 22.37
N THR A 203 9.65 -6.23 21.28
CA THR A 203 10.33 -6.85 20.12
C THR A 203 11.31 -5.86 19.49
N PRO A 204 12.61 -6.20 19.37
CA PRO A 204 13.61 -5.35 18.73
C PRO A 204 13.25 -5.05 17.27
N LYS A 205 13.40 -3.78 16.86
CA LYS A 205 13.11 -3.31 15.50
C LYS A 205 14.36 -2.66 14.92
N PRO A 206 15.38 -3.47 14.56
CA PRO A 206 16.63 -2.93 14.05
C PRO A 206 16.38 -2.18 12.74
N PRO A 207 17.06 -1.05 12.50
CA PRO A 207 16.88 -0.28 11.28
C PRO A 207 17.14 -1.17 10.06
N PRO A 208 16.35 -1.03 8.99
CA PRO A 208 16.56 -1.79 7.77
C PRO A 208 17.95 -1.46 7.19
N ALA A 209 18.67 -2.51 6.77
CA ALA A 209 19.99 -2.33 6.18
C ALA A 209 19.92 -1.54 4.86
N PRO A 210 20.85 -0.59 4.63
CA PRO A 210 20.94 0.10 3.35
C PRO A 210 21.23 -0.89 2.22
N SER A 211 20.74 -0.60 1.02
CA SER A 211 21.07 -1.42 -0.16
C SER A 211 22.55 -1.23 -0.52
N PRO A 212 23.32 -2.30 -0.76
CA PRO A 212 24.72 -2.17 -1.19
C PRO A 212 24.85 -1.76 -2.66
N THR A 213 23.75 -1.76 -3.42
CA THR A 213 23.77 -1.50 -4.88
C THR A 213 23.45 -0.05 -5.25
N VAL A 214 23.02 0.78 -4.28
CA VAL A 214 22.70 2.19 -4.57
C VAL A 214 23.99 3.00 -4.73
N GLN A 215 23.97 3.94 -5.66
CA GLN A 215 25.12 4.78 -6.03
C GLN A 215 24.88 6.22 -5.59
N PRO A 216 25.94 7.02 -5.39
CA PRO A 216 25.79 8.46 -5.22
C PRO A 216 24.96 9.06 -6.34
N THR A 217 24.00 9.92 -5.99
CA THR A 217 23.06 10.49 -6.95
C THR A 217 22.66 11.89 -6.54
N ARG A 218 22.22 12.70 -7.50
CA ARG A 218 21.83 14.09 -7.22
C ARG A 218 20.49 14.17 -6.48
N VAL A 219 20.29 15.23 -5.71
CA VAL A 219 19.04 15.52 -4.99
C VAL A 219 17.85 15.49 -5.95
N SER A 220 17.96 16.19 -7.08
CA SER A 220 16.95 16.23 -8.14
C SER A 220 16.51 14.84 -8.63
N SER A 221 17.44 13.89 -8.66
CA SER A 221 17.21 12.50 -9.09
C SER A 221 16.56 11.61 -8.03
N LEU A 222 16.44 12.09 -6.79
CA LEU A 222 15.81 11.38 -5.68
C LEU A 222 14.37 11.81 -5.42
N LEU A 223 13.97 13.03 -5.76
CA LEU A 223 12.65 13.56 -5.44
C LEU A 223 11.52 12.62 -5.91
N TYR A 224 11.54 12.23 -7.19
CA TYR A 224 10.54 11.31 -7.76
C TYR A 224 10.71 9.84 -7.33
N LYS A 225 11.69 9.54 -6.48
CA LYS A 225 11.89 8.23 -5.80
C LYS A 225 11.38 8.24 -4.36
N LEU A 226 10.88 9.37 -3.86
CA LEU A 226 10.14 9.44 -2.61
C LEU A 226 8.85 8.62 -2.76
N ARG A 227 8.54 7.80 -1.77
CA ARG A 227 7.41 6.85 -1.76
C ARG A 227 6.57 6.95 -0.51
N TRP A 228 7.22 7.15 0.64
CA TRP A 228 6.50 7.38 1.89
C TRP A 228 7.28 8.27 2.85
N ALA A 229 6.55 8.97 3.71
CA ALA A 229 7.06 9.64 4.91
C ALA A 229 6.19 9.25 6.12
N ASN A 230 6.83 9.02 7.27
CA ASN A 230 6.15 8.55 8.48
C ASN A 230 5.55 9.71 9.30
N ILE A 231 4.32 9.54 9.80
CA ILE A 231 3.64 10.50 10.68
C ILE A 231 3.52 9.89 12.08
N GLY A 232 3.88 10.64 13.13
CA GLY A 232 3.64 10.22 14.52
C GLY A 232 4.46 8.98 14.92
N TRP A 233 3.80 7.95 15.46
CA TRP A 233 4.47 6.68 15.80
C TRP A 233 5.14 6.06 14.57
N PHE A 234 6.40 5.66 14.74
CA PHE A 234 7.18 5.11 13.63
C PHE A 234 6.68 3.72 13.21
N TYR A 235 6.31 3.58 11.95
CA TYR A 235 5.94 2.30 11.37
C TYR A 235 7.16 1.58 10.79
N HIS A 236 7.54 0.45 11.39
CA HIS A 236 8.70 -0.32 10.96
C HIS A 236 8.33 -1.30 9.84
N TRP A 237 8.67 -0.97 8.60
CA TRP A 237 8.32 -1.76 7.40
C TRP A 237 8.85 -3.20 7.39
N GLY A 238 10.02 -3.45 8.01
CA GLY A 238 10.62 -4.78 8.06
C GLY A 238 9.82 -5.74 8.93
N THR A 239 9.29 -5.24 10.04
CA THR A 239 8.51 -6.02 11.02
C THR A 239 7.02 -5.71 10.96
N LYS A 240 6.55 -4.85 10.05
CA LYS A 240 5.16 -4.42 9.88
C LYS A 240 4.43 -4.07 11.19
N GLN A 241 5.14 -3.38 12.09
CA GLN A 241 4.69 -3.05 13.44
C GLN A 241 5.18 -1.65 13.82
N TYR A 242 4.51 -1.00 14.77
CA TYR A 242 4.98 0.27 15.32
C TYR A 242 6.17 0.09 16.24
N ASP A 243 7.13 1.00 16.12
CA ASP A 243 8.26 1.11 17.01
C ASP A 243 8.00 2.16 18.11
N PHE A 244 7.68 1.67 19.30
CA PHE A 244 7.41 2.54 20.45
C PHE A 244 8.67 3.08 21.10
N THR A 245 9.86 2.53 20.82
CA THR A 245 11.11 3.02 21.44
C THR A 245 11.57 4.34 20.85
N LYS A 246 11.11 4.70 19.65
CA LYS A 246 11.36 6.01 19.02
C LYS A 246 10.55 7.16 19.64
N GLY A 247 9.60 6.85 20.53
CA GLY A 247 8.69 7.85 21.10
C GLY A 247 7.60 8.28 20.11
N ARG A 248 6.69 9.13 20.60
CA ARG A 248 5.58 9.68 19.81
C ARG A 248 6.09 10.87 18.99
N GLY A 249 6.08 10.75 17.67
CA GLY A 249 6.31 11.90 16.78
C GLY A 249 5.19 12.93 16.91
N ILE A 250 5.49 14.18 16.51
CA ILE A 250 4.51 15.27 16.52
C ILE A 250 3.60 15.13 15.30
N ILE A 251 2.29 15.27 15.51
CA ILE A 251 1.31 15.41 14.44
C ILE A 251 1.12 16.90 14.20
N ASP A 252 1.23 17.33 12.95
CA ASP A 252 1.01 18.72 12.56
C ASP A 252 -0.45 19.12 12.85
N ASP A 253 -0.66 20.30 13.43
CA ASP A 253 -1.97 20.77 13.87
C ASP A 253 -2.97 20.90 12.72
N GLU A 254 -2.49 21.24 11.52
CA GLU A 254 -3.32 21.38 10.34
C GLU A 254 -3.91 20.02 9.92
N LEU A 255 -3.05 19.01 9.81
CA LEU A 255 -3.46 17.63 9.53
C LEU A 255 -4.36 17.09 10.65
N ARG A 256 -3.97 17.31 11.91
CA ARG A 256 -4.71 16.88 13.08
C ARG A 256 -6.14 17.42 13.06
N THR A 257 -6.29 18.71 12.80
CA THR A 257 -7.59 19.38 12.71
C THR A 257 -8.44 18.78 11.60
N VAL A 258 -7.89 18.59 10.40
CA VAL A 258 -8.60 17.97 9.27
C VAL A 258 -9.12 16.57 9.61
N CYS A 259 -8.32 15.72 10.26
CA CYS A 259 -8.74 14.38 10.64
C CYS A 259 -9.83 14.40 11.72
N ILE A 260 -9.70 15.27 12.72
CA ILE A 260 -10.71 15.44 13.77
C ILE A 260 -12.02 15.95 13.19
N ASP A 261 -11.98 16.97 12.34
CA ASP A 261 -13.15 17.54 11.68
C ASP A 261 -13.86 16.48 10.82
N ALA A 262 -13.11 15.69 10.05
CA ALA A 262 -13.67 14.61 9.25
C ALA A 262 -14.42 13.59 10.11
N VAL A 263 -13.82 13.12 11.21
CA VAL A 263 -14.44 12.12 12.10
C VAL A 263 -15.63 12.69 12.87
N ARG A 264 -15.55 13.95 13.33
CA ARG A 264 -16.64 14.64 14.04
C ARG A 264 -17.83 14.97 13.15
N SER A 265 -17.58 15.21 11.87
CA SER A 265 -18.65 15.55 10.93
C SER A 265 -19.58 14.38 10.62
N VAL A 266 -19.15 13.13 10.84
CA VAL A 266 -19.92 11.93 10.48
C VAL A 266 -20.90 11.56 11.59
N ASP A 267 -22.17 11.35 11.22
CA ASP A 267 -23.15 10.71 12.08
C ASP A 267 -22.91 9.18 12.11
N TRP A 268 -22.17 8.75 13.13
CA TRP A 268 -21.81 7.34 13.30
C TRP A 268 -23.00 6.42 13.60
N GLY A 269 -24.12 6.96 14.09
CA GLY A 269 -25.36 6.22 14.27
C GLY A 269 -25.96 5.79 12.93
N ASN A 270 -25.90 6.66 11.93
CA ASN A 270 -26.31 6.33 10.55
C ASN A 270 -25.34 5.38 9.83
N VAL A 271 -24.07 5.31 10.26
CA VAL A 271 -23.06 4.41 9.68
C VAL A 271 -23.11 3.01 10.30
N HIS A 272 -23.23 2.91 11.62
CA HIS A 272 -23.09 1.64 12.36
C HIS A 272 -24.34 1.22 13.14
N GLY A 273 -25.26 2.13 13.45
CA GLY A 273 -26.39 1.88 14.35
C GLY A 273 -27.43 0.87 13.84
N SER A 274 -27.48 0.62 12.53
CA SER A 274 -28.38 -0.38 11.92
C SER A 274 -27.71 -1.72 11.60
N HIS A 275 -26.39 -1.83 11.79
CA HIS A 275 -25.61 -3.02 11.43
C HIS A 275 -25.26 -3.86 12.67
N CYS A 276 -25.78 -5.10 12.71
CA CYS A 276 -25.34 -6.11 13.67
C CYS A 276 -23.96 -6.64 13.23
N ALA A 277 -22.90 -5.92 13.59
CA ALA A 277 -21.52 -6.32 13.34
C ALA A 277 -20.88 -6.89 14.61
N ASP A 278 -19.92 -7.80 14.43
CA ASP A 278 -19.13 -8.33 15.54
C ASP A 278 -18.02 -7.33 15.93
N TRP A 279 -18.34 -6.47 16.90
CA TRP A 279 -17.41 -5.54 17.54
C TRP A 279 -16.55 -6.21 18.61
N GLY A 280 -16.71 -7.53 18.81
CA GLY A 280 -16.06 -8.30 19.85
C GLY A 280 -16.66 -8.07 21.24
N PRO A 281 -15.98 -8.56 22.30
CA PRO A 281 -16.41 -8.41 23.69
C PRO A 281 -16.58 -6.94 24.10
N GLY A 282 -15.93 -6.05 23.33
CA GLY A 282 -15.98 -4.60 23.39
C GLY A 282 -17.36 -3.99 23.37
N GLY A 283 -18.26 -4.61 22.59
CA GLY A 283 -19.37 -3.87 22.03
C GLY A 283 -18.87 -2.75 21.10
N PRO A 284 -19.80 -1.98 20.53
CA PRO A 284 -19.46 -0.91 19.62
C PRO A 284 -18.76 0.26 20.33
N ASP A 285 -17.64 0.74 19.77
CA ASP A 285 -16.88 1.88 20.30
C ASP A 285 -17.12 3.19 19.53
N TRP A 286 -17.98 3.15 18.50
CA TRP A 286 -18.25 4.29 17.63
C TRP A 286 -19.02 5.43 18.30
N GLU A 287 -19.75 5.14 19.38
CA GLU A 287 -20.55 6.13 20.12
C GLU A 287 -19.73 7.28 20.69
N SER A 288 -18.43 7.07 20.95
CA SER A 288 -17.55 8.08 21.54
C SER A 288 -16.55 8.71 20.57
N TRP A 289 -16.48 8.25 19.31
CA TRP A 289 -15.40 8.67 18.39
C TRP A 289 -15.42 10.17 18.08
N GLU A 290 -16.60 10.80 18.07
CA GLU A 290 -16.73 12.25 17.90
C GLU A 290 -15.91 13.02 18.96
N GLN A 291 -15.92 12.55 20.21
CA GLN A 291 -15.21 13.21 21.31
C GLN A 291 -13.79 12.68 21.52
N THR A 292 -13.53 11.42 21.15
CA THR A 292 -12.31 10.69 21.54
C THR A 292 -11.32 10.42 20.40
N TYR A 293 -11.70 10.68 19.14
CA TYR A 293 -10.78 10.49 18.04
C TYR A 293 -9.59 11.44 18.11
N GLU A 294 -8.39 10.85 18.09
CA GLU A 294 -7.12 11.57 18.15
C GLU A 294 -6.11 10.90 17.20
N PRO A 295 -5.66 11.59 16.15
CA PRO A 295 -4.63 11.04 15.27
C PRO A 295 -3.28 10.99 15.98
N ASP A 296 -2.55 9.88 15.85
CA ASP A 296 -1.24 9.74 16.48
C ASP A 296 -0.22 8.91 15.68
N ALA A 297 -0.66 8.30 14.58
CA ALA A 297 0.19 7.59 13.65
C ALA A 297 -0.35 7.75 12.23
N GLY A 298 0.53 7.64 11.24
CA GLY A 298 0.11 7.75 9.85
C GLY A 298 1.27 7.62 8.87
N ILE A 299 0.93 7.67 7.59
CA ILE A 299 1.89 7.62 6.49
C ILE A 299 1.41 8.59 5.40
N VAL A 300 2.31 9.44 4.93
CA VAL A 300 2.16 10.12 3.63
C VAL A 300 2.69 9.17 2.57
N ASN A 301 1.88 8.82 1.58
CA ASN A 301 2.28 8.05 0.41
C ASN A 301 2.42 8.99 -0.80
N PHE A 302 3.54 8.86 -1.51
CA PHE A 302 3.83 9.59 -2.74
C PHE A 302 3.82 8.61 -3.92
N TYR A 303 2.79 8.71 -4.75
CA TYR A 303 2.62 7.86 -5.92
C TYR A 303 3.03 8.61 -7.18
N GLN A 304 3.86 7.99 -7.99
CA GLN A 304 4.08 8.38 -9.39
C GLN A 304 3.02 7.72 -10.28
N GLU A 305 2.79 8.23 -11.50
CA GLU A 305 1.78 7.67 -12.44
C GLU A 305 1.82 6.13 -12.52
N LYS A 306 3.02 5.53 -12.51
CA LYS A 306 3.28 4.09 -12.68
C LYS A 306 3.29 3.28 -11.39
N ASP A 307 3.22 3.94 -10.24
CA ASP A 307 3.18 3.25 -8.96
C ASP A 307 1.81 2.60 -8.74
N THR A 308 1.81 1.50 -7.98
CA THR A 308 0.61 0.75 -7.63
C THR A 308 0.73 0.27 -6.20
N LEU A 309 -0.36 0.34 -5.43
CA LEU A 309 -0.46 -0.34 -4.15
C LEU A 309 -1.35 -1.57 -4.30
N MET A 310 -0.76 -2.75 -4.12
CA MET A 310 -1.48 -4.01 -4.25
C MET A 310 -2.38 -4.27 -3.03
N ALA A 311 -3.29 -5.24 -3.16
CA ALA A 311 -4.21 -5.65 -2.13
C ALA A 311 -3.48 -5.92 -0.80
N HIS A 312 -3.88 -5.21 0.25
CA HIS A 312 -3.36 -5.39 1.59
C HIS A 312 -4.45 -5.07 2.62
N VAL A 313 -4.15 -5.40 3.88
CA VAL A 313 -4.98 -5.07 5.04
C VAL A 313 -4.06 -4.41 6.05
N ASP A 314 -4.53 -3.35 6.68
CA ASP A 314 -3.83 -2.70 7.78
C ASP A 314 -4.04 -3.51 9.06
N ARG A 315 -2.98 -4.19 9.53
CA ARG A 315 -3.03 -5.15 10.65
C ARG A 315 -2.20 -4.73 11.85
N SER A 316 -1.65 -3.53 11.81
CA SER A 316 -0.60 -3.10 12.73
C SER A 316 -1.15 -2.32 13.93
N GLU A 317 -2.42 -1.93 13.89
CA GLU A 317 -3.10 -1.26 15.00
C GLU A 317 -3.67 -2.25 16.00
N VAL A 318 -3.51 -1.94 17.29
CA VAL A 318 -4.13 -2.68 18.40
C VAL A 318 -5.66 -2.57 18.36
N CYS A 319 -6.17 -1.39 17.97
CA CYS A 319 -7.59 -1.17 17.74
C CYS A 319 -7.90 -1.29 16.25
N ALA A 320 -8.46 -2.44 15.88
CA ALA A 320 -8.87 -2.76 14.51
C ALA A 320 -10.30 -2.29 14.17
N THR A 321 -10.86 -1.34 14.92
CA THR A 321 -12.21 -0.77 14.70
C THR A 321 -12.24 0.75 14.60
N SER A 322 -11.34 1.48 15.27
CA SER A 322 -11.32 2.96 15.22
C SER A 322 -11.21 3.53 13.79
N PRO A 323 -11.60 4.79 13.55
CA PRO A 323 -11.49 5.38 12.22
C PRO A 323 -10.04 5.46 11.72
N LEU A 324 -9.82 5.09 10.45
CA LEU A 324 -8.65 5.46 9.65
C LEU A 324 -9.10 6.48 8.62
N VAL A 325 -8.46 7.64 8.60
CA VAL A 325 -8.76 8.77 7.71
C VAL A 325 -7.72 8.80 6.58
N SER A 326 -8.18 8.68 5.33
CA SER A 326 -7.37 8.70 4.12
C SER A 326 -7.71 9.93 3.27
N ILE A 327 -6.77 10.86 3.16
CA ILE A 327 -6.92 12.11 2.39
C ILE A 327 -6.29 11.93 1.00
N SER A 328 -6.96 12.44 -0.04
CA SER A 328 -6.53 12.37 -1.44
C SER A 328 -6.10 13.74 -1.98
N LEU A 329 -4.89 13.86 -2.52
CA LEU A 329 -4.36 15.13 -3.08
C LEU A 329 -3.69 14.89 -4.45
N GLY A 330 -3.96 15.78 -5.42
CA GLY A 330 -3.35 15.72 -6.75
C GLY A 330 -4.15 14.86 -7.75
N ASN A 331 -3.45 14.07 -8.58
CA ASN A 331 -4.11 13.24 -9.59
C ASN A 331 -5.11 12.24 -8.95
N ALA A 332 -6.21 12.00 -9.67
CA ALA A 332 -7.21 11.01 -9.31
C ALA A 332 -6.65 9.58 -9.35
N ALA A 333 -7.27 8.66 -8.62
CA ALA A 333 -6.87 7.26 -8.58
C ALA A 333 -8.07 6.32 -8.57
N ALA A 334 -7.89 5.14 -9.17
CA ALA A 334 -8.77 4.01 -8.94
C ALA A 334 -8.38 3.35 -7.60
N PHE A 335 -9.31 3.33 -6.66
CA PHE A 335 -9.22 2.64 -5.39
C PHE A 335 -10.10 1.39 -5.43
N LEU A 336 -9.56 0.28 -4.94
CA LEU A 336 -10.28 -0.99 -4.81
C LEU A 336 -10.42 -1.32 -3.34
N ILE A 337 -11.62 -1.68 -2.91
CA ILE A 337 -11.88 -2.18 -1.56
C ILE A 337 -12.80 -3.40 -1.63
N GLY A 338 -12.35 -4.52 -1.06
CA GLY A 338 -13.04 -5.80 -1.07
C GLY A 338 -13.53 -6.19 0.32
N GLY A 339 -13.55 -7.50 0.57
CA GLY A 339 -13.96 -8.08 1.86
C GLY A 339 -12.75 -8.52 2.70
N LEU A 340 -13.02 -9.44 3.63
CA LEU A 340 -12.01 -10.02 4.53
C LEU A 340 -11.02 -10.95 3.80
N THR A 341 -11.33 -11.35 2.57
CA THR A 341 -10.48 -12.20 1.72
C THR A 341 -10.26 -11.55 0.35
N ARG A 342 -9.25 -12.03 -0.38
CA ARG A 342 -8.97 -11.62 -1.76
C ARG A 342 -9.95 -12.22 -2.77
N ASP A 343 -10.84 -13.10 -2.32
CA ASP A 343 -11.83 -13.79 -3.13
C ASP A 343 -13.16 -13.04 -3.21
N THR A 344 -13.36 -12.04 -2.35
CA THR A 344 -14.45 -11.08 -2.52
C THR A 344 -14.11 -10.13 -3.67
N GLU A 345 -15.02 -9.99 -4.63
CA GLU A 345 -14.87 -9.00 -5.70
C GLU A 345 -14.81 -7.58 -5.10
N PRO A 346 -13.77 -6.79 -5.41
CA PRO A 346 -13.64 -5.47 -4.84
C PRO A 346 -14.59 -4.48 -5.51
N THR A 347 -15.12 -3.58 -4.70
CA THR A 347 -15.82 -2.37 -5.15
C THR A 347 -14.80 -1.36 -5.67
N PRO A 348 -14.88 -0.94 -6.94
CA PRO A 348 -14.01 0.08 -7.50
C PRO A 348 -14.58 1.49 -7.29
N ILE A 349 -13.74 2.40 -6.82
CA ILE A 349 -14.10 3.77 -6.48
C ILE A 349 -13.05 4.71 -7.08
N LEU A 350 -13.49 5.79 -7.72
CA LEU A 350 -12.62 6.83 -8.22
C LEU A 350 -12.45 7.91 -7.14
N LEU A 351 -11.23 8.08 -6.65
CA LEU A 351 -10.88 9.08 -5.63
C LEU A 351 -10.15 10.24 -6.28
N ARG A 352 -10.70 11.44 -6.14
CA ARG A 352 -10.18 12.69 -6.71
C ARG A 352 -9.53 13.55 -5.62
N SER A 353 -8.86 14.62 -6.03
CA SER A 353 -8.26 15.55 -5.08
C SER A 353 -9.33 16.16 -4.17
N GLY A 354 -9.05 16.23 -2.87
CA GLY A 354 -9.95 16.75 -1.85
C GLY A 354 -10.91 15.72 -1.25
N ASP A 355 -11.01 14.52 -1.82
CA ASP A 355 -11.84 13.47 -1.26
C ASP A 355 -11.18 12.85 -0.01
N VAL A 356 -12.00 12.60 1.02
CA VAL A 356 -11.59 11.87 2.23
C VAL A 356 -12.35 10.56 2.31
N VAL A 357 -11.62 9.47 2.55
CA VAL A 357 -12.17 8.15 2.84
C VAL A 357 -11.93 7.84 4.30
N ILE A 358 -12.96 7.39 5.01
CA ILE A 358 -12.85 6.89 6.37
C ILE A 358 -13.19 5.41 6.38
N MET A 359 -12.23 4.59 6.82
CA MET A 359 -12.42 3.16 7.04
C MET A 359 -12.62 2.93 8.54
N SER A 360 -13.76 2.39 8.94
CA SER A 360 -14.11 2.21 10.36
C SER A 360 -14.84 0.90 10.62
N GLY A 361 -14.87 0.48 11.88
CA GLY A 361 -15.56 -0.72 12.33
C GLY A 361 -14.89 -2.03 11.89
N PRO A 362 -15.44 -3.16 12.36
CA PRO A 362 -14.81 -4.47 12.25
C PRO A 362 -14.65 -4.98 10.81
N ALA A 363 -15.63 -4.70 9.93
CA ALA A 363 -15.58 -5.17 8.55
C ALA A 363 -14.61 -4.34 7.70
N CYS A 364 -14.83 -3.01 7.62
CA CYS A 364 -14.06 -2.16 6.71
C CYS A 364 -12.58 -2.03 7.09
N ARG A 365 -12.22 -1.95 8.38
CA ARG A 365 -10.80 -1.86 8.79
C ARG A 365 -10.00 -3.11 8.45
N ARG A 366 -10.67 -4.26 8.26
CA ARG A 366 -10.05 -5.53 7.88
C ARG A 366 -10.25 -5.89 6.41
N ALA A 367 -10.84 -4.99 5.62
CA ALA A 367 -11.06 -5.18 4.20
C ALA A 367 -9.75 -5.12 3.43
N TYR A 368 -9.55 -6.07 2.50
CA TYR A 368 -8.50 -5.96 1.51
C TYR A 368 -8.74 -4.73 0.64
N HIS A 369 -7.72 -3.91 0.45
CA HIS A 369 -7.81 -2.72 -0.38
C HIS A 369 -6.50 -2.40 -1.08
N GLY A 370 -6.56 -1.56 -2.11
CA GLY A 370 -5.40 -1.19 -2.92
C GLY A 370 -5.66 -0.07 -3.90
N VAL A 371 -4.59 0.46 -4.48
CA VAL A 371 -4.60 1.54 -5.47
C VAL A 371 -3.90 1.03 -6.73
N PRO A 372 -4.59 0.33 -7.64
CA PRO A 372 -3.98 -0.25 -8.83
C PRO A 372 -3.62 0.75 -9.92
N ARG A 373 -4.18 1.98 -9.88
CA ARG A 373 -3.95 2.97 -10.95
C ARG A 373 -4.07 4.42 -10.47
N ILE A 374 -3.06 5.21 -10.76
CA ILE A 374 -3.13 6.68 -10.80
C ILE A 374 -3.54 7.11 -12.21
N LEU A 375 -4.53 8.00 -12.30
CA LEU A 375 -5.12 8.45 -13.56
C LEU A 375 -4.37 9.70 -14.05
N GLU A 376 -3.57 9.53 -15.10
CA GLU A 376 -2.79 10.63 -15.69
C GLU A 376 -3.67 11.80 -16.18
N GLY A 377 -3.15 13.03 -16.09
CA GLY A 377 -3.80 14.23 -16.62
C GLY A 377 -5.04 14.69 -15.85
N SER A 378 -5.22 14.23 -14.61
CA SER A 378 -6.41 14.50 -13.80
C SER A 378 -6.19 15.53 -12.68
N LEU A 379 -5.05 16.22 -12.66
CA LEU A 379 -4.76 17.31 -11.73
C LEU A 379 -5.83 18.43 -11.86
N PRO A 380 -6.58 18.77 -10.79
CA PRO A 380 -7.64 19.76 -10.85
C PRO A 380 -7.08 21.18 -11.01
N LEU A 381 -7.90 22.09 -11.51
CA LEU A 381 -7.47 23.45 -11.89
C LEU A 381 -6.92 24.25 -10.69
N HIS A 382 -7.52 24.14 -9.51
CA HIS A 382 -7.08 24.89 -8.32
C HIS A 382 -5.72 24.44 -7.74
N LEU A 383 -5.15 23.36 -8.28
CA LEU A 383 -3.78 22.89 -8.00
C LEU A 383 -2.81 23.16 -9.16
N LYS A 384 -3.26 23.87 -10.20
CA LYS A 384 -2.41 24.40 -11.27
C LYS A 384 -2.09 25.86 -11.00
N ALA A 385 -0.90 26.31 -11.42
CA ALA A 385 -0.50 27.70 -11.26
C ALA A 385 -1.50 28.67 -11.94
N ASP A 386 -2.03 28.29 -13.11
CA ASP A 386 -3.05 29.05 -13.85
C ASP A 386 -4.42 29.10 -13.15
N GLY A 387 -4.62 28.31 -12.09
CA GLY A 387 -5.84 28.31 -11.28
C GLY A 387 -5.75 29.19 -10.02
N LEU A 388 -4.67 29.96 -9.88
CA LEU A 388 -4.47 30.91 -8.79
C LEU A 388 -4.66 32.34 -9.32
N ASP A 389 -5.37 33.16 -8.55
CA ASP A 389 -5.71 34.54 -8.96
C ASP A 389 -4.53 35.52 -8.81
N ASP A 390 -3.50 35.13 -8.05
CA ASP A 390 -2.35 35.96 -7.71
C ASP A 390 -1.07 35.48 -8.43
N MET A 391 -0.35 36.41 -9.07
CA MET A 391 0.84 36.10 -9.88
C MET A 391 2.03 35.61 -9.05
N GLU A 392 2.20 36.12 -7.84
CA GLU A 392 3.28 35.71 -6.93
C GLU A 392 3.01 34.29 -6.43
N ALA A 393 1.79 34.04 -5.93
CA ALA A 393 1.34 32.72 -5.53
C ALA A 393 1.40 31.70 -6.68
N SER A 394 1.06 32.12 -7.90
CA SER A 394 1.17 31.29 -9.11
C SER A 394 2.62 30.86 -9.37
N THR A 395 3.55 31.80 -9.26
CA THR A 395 4.99 31.55 -9.45
C THR A 395 5.53 30.61 -8.37
N GLU A 396 5.21 30.86 -7.10
CA GLU A 396 5.62 29.99 -5.99
C GLU A 396 5.01 28.59 -6.07
N TRP A 397 3.80 28.48 -6.62
CA TRP A 397 3.10 27.21 -6.76
C TRP A 397 3.61 26.36 -7.93
N LYS A 398 4.28 26.97 -8.91
CA LYS A 398 4.66 26.29 -10.15
C LYS A 398 5.43 24.98 -9.94
N PRO A 399 6.43 24.89 -9.04
CA PRO A 399 7.13 23.64 -8.79
C PRO A 399 6.23 22.54 -8.22
N TYR A 400 5.22 22.91 -7.40
CA TYR A 400 4.23 21.97 -6.88
C TYR A 400 3.31 21.45 -7.97
N GLU A 401 2.85 22.31 -8.88
CA GLU A 401 2.08 21.90 -10.06
C GLU A 401 2.89 20.88 -10.89
N GLU A 402 4.16 21.17 -11.17
CA GLU A 402 5.03 20.31 -11.97
C GLU A 402 5.18 18.92 -11.35
N TYR A 403 5.43 18.86 -10.04
CA TYR A 403 5.49 17.58 -9.32
C TYR A 403 4.15 16.84 -9.34
N LEU A 404 3.04 17.54 -9.04
CA LEU A 404 1.71 16.94 -8.99
C LEU A 404 1.17 16.55 -10.36
N SER A 405 1.67 17.12 -11.45
CA SER A 405 1.27 16.79 -12.82
C SER A 405 1.44 15.30 -13.14
N THR A 406 2.41 14.64 -12.50
CA THR A 406 2.73 13.21 -12.69
C THR A 406 2.63 12.38 -11.42
N SER A 407 2.10 12.96 -10.33
CA SER A 407 2.05 12.30 -9.04
C SER A 407 0.71 12.47 -8.32
N ARG A 408 0.57 11.73 -7.23
CA ARG A 408 -0.54 11.80 -6.28
C ARG A 408 0.03 11.67 -4.88
N ILE A 409 -0.50 12.46 -3.95
CA ILE A 409 -0.20 12.36 -2.53
C ILE A 409 -1.44 11.79 -1.84
N ASN A 410 -1.21 10.87 -0.91
CA ASN A 410 -2.24 10.31 -0.06
C ASN A 410 -1.77 10.31 1.39
N VAL A 411 -2.58 10.86 2.28
CA VAL A 411 -2.24 10.96 3.71
C VAL A 411 -3.17 10.04 4.47
N ASN A 412 -2.64 8.94 5.02
CA ASN A 412 -3.39 8.02 5.87
C ASN A 412 -3.05 8.26 7.32
N VAL A 413 -4.06 8.60 8.12
CA VAL A 413 -3.93 8.91 9.53
C VAL A 413 -4.85 8.02 10.33
N ARG A 414 -4.35 7.56 11.47
CA ARG A 414 -4.98 6.55 12.29
C ARG A 414 -4.77 6.90 13.75
N GLN A 415 -5.71 6.41 14.55
CA GLN A 415 -5.63 6.43 15.99
C GLN A 415 -5.08 5.10 16.48
N LYS A 416 -3.91 5.15 17.07
CA LYS A 416 -3.38 4.14 17.96
C LYS A 416 -3.74 4.58 19.37
N SER A 417 -4.65 3.84 19.97
CA SER A 417 -4.97 4.01 21.38
C SER A 417 -3.69 3.80 22.22
N ASP A 418 -3.25 4.84 22.93
CA ASP A 418 -2.34 4.66 24.07
C ASP A 418 -3.13 3.89 25.12
N LEU A 419 -2.76 2.63 25.39
CA LEU A 419 -3.47 1.77 26.36
C LEU A 419 -3.59 2.43 27.74
N ASN A 420 -2.73 3.41 28.05
CA ASN A 420 -2.76 4.17 29.29
C ASN A 420 -3.80 5.30 29.31
N LYS A 421 -4.27 5.80 28.16
CA LYS A 421 -5.30 6.85 28.05
C LYS A 421 -6.62 6.34 27.51
N VAL A 422 -6.60 5.20 26.83
CA VAL A 422 -7.79 4.59 26.30
C VAL A 422 -8.40 3.72 27.37
N ASN A 423 -9.37 4.32 28.07
CA ASN A 423 -10.59 3.62 28.44
C ASN A 423 -11.20 3.04 27.15
N CYS A 424 -10.59 1.97 26.63
CA CYS A 424 -11.34 0.97 25.89
C CYS A 424 -12.22 0.42 27.00
N THR A 425 -13.44 0.94 27.12
CA THR A 425 -14.38 0.88 28.26
C THR A 425 -14.81 -0.55 28.64
N VAL A 426 -14.07 -1.54 28.18
CA VAL A 426 -14.39 -2.94 28.09
C VAL A 426 -13.34 -3.78 28.83
N TYR A 427 -12.08 -3.36 28.87
CA TYR A 427 -11.07 -4.13 29.62
C TYR A 427 -10.99 -3.76 31.11
N GLN A 428 -11.44 -2.56 31.53
CA GLN A 428 -11.54 -2.21 32.96
C GLN A 428 -12.76 -2.84 33.66
N LYS A 429 -13.83 -3.20 32.93
CA LYS A 429 -14.98 -3.90 33.55
C LYS A 429 -14.72 -5.39 33.81
N LEU A 430 -13.69 -5.97 33.19
CA LEU A 430 -13.31 -7.37 33.41
C LEU A 430 -12.19 -7.55 34.45
N SER A 431 -11.41 -6.53 34.83
CA SER A 431 -10.43 -6.69 35.92
C SER A 431 -11.04 -6.61 37.32
N HIS A 432 -12.19 -5.95 37.49
CA HIS A 432 -12.90 -5.89 38.78
C HIS A 432 -14.00 -6.94 38.96
N ALA A 433 -14.55 -7.51 37.89
CA ALA A 433 -15.58 -8.56 37.98
C ALA A 433 -15.01 -10.01 38.04
N LEU A 434 -13.73 -10.21 37.72
CA LEU A 434 -13.10 -11.55 37.73
C LEU A 434 -12.49 -11.98 39.08
N ASN A 435 -12.49 -11.12 40.09
CA ASN A 435 -12.08 -11.49 41.46
C ASN A 435 -13.25 -11.84 42.40
N PHE A 436 -14.50 -11.71 41.96
CA PHE A 436 -15.68 -11.98 42.81
C PHE A 436 -16.50 -13.21 42.40
N TYR A 437 -16.27 -13.79 41.23
CA TYR A 437 -16.99 -14.98 40.73
C TYR A 437 -16.12 -16.23 40.51
N TRP A 438 -14.86 -16.21 40.98
CA TRP A 438 -13.95 -17.36 40.94
C TRP A 438 -13.99 -18.17 42.25
N SER A 439 -15.18 -18.47 42.79
CA SER A 439 -15.33 -19.46 43.87
C SER A 439 -16.50 -20.43 43.74
N LEU A 440 -17.33 -20.34 42.70
CA LEU A 440 -18.45 -21.26 42.55
C LEU A 440 -18.59 -21.75 41.11
N TYR A 441 -18.67 -23.07 40.98
CA TYR A 441 -18.95 -23.89 39.80
C TYR A 441 -17.78 -24.27 38.88
N HIS A 442 -17.08 -25.32 39.31
CA HIS A 442 -16.62 -26.35 38.38
C HIS A 442 -17.81 -27.00 37.64
N ARG A 443 -17.74 -27.08 36.30
CA ARG A 443 -18.07 -28.30 35.53
C ARG A 443 -17.79 -28.14 34.00
N ARG A 444 -16.85 -28.99 33.54
CA ARG A 444 -16.61 -29.58 32.20
C ARG A 444 -16.20 -28.67 31.02
N PRO A 445 -15.14 -29.03 30.25
CA PRO A 445 -14.74 -28.29 29.05
C PRO A 445 -15.57 -28.72 27.83
N ARG A 446 -16.08 -27.75 27.07
CA ARG A 446 -16.48 -27.94 25.66
C ARG A 446 -15.33 -27.51 24.77
N LYS A 447 -14.89 -28.38 23.86
CA LYS A 447 -13.88 -28.09 22.84
C LYS A 447 -14.37 -26.96 21.92
N ALA A 448 -13.64 -25.85 21.89
CA ALA A 448 -13.80 -24.82 20.87
C ALA A 448 -13.11 -25.30 19.58
N PHE A 449 -13.87 -25.36 18.48
CA PHE A 449 -13.31 -25.60 17.15
C PHE A 449 -12.54 -24.36 16.70
N LYS A 450 -11.22 -24.53 16.55
CA LYS A 450 -10.33 -23.55 15.92
C LYS A 450 -10.35 -23.83 14.43
N VAL A 451 -11.02 -22.99 13.64
CA VAL A 451 -10.99 -23.12 12.17
C VAL A 451 -9.60 -22.70 11.70
N LYS A 452 -8.80 -23.68 11.26
CA LYS A 452 -7.58 -23.48 10.48
C LYS A 452 -7.89 -23.87 9.05
N MET A 453 -7.52 -23.02 8.08
CA MET A 453 -7.61 -23.35 6.65
C MET A 453 -6.42 -24.26 6.28
N GLU A 454 -6.61 -25.55 6.45
CA GLU A 454 -5.76 -26.62 5.97
C GLU A 454 -6.59 -27.44 4.96
N ASN A 455 -5.97 -27.99 3.91
CA ASN A 455 -6.66 -28.98 3.08
C ASN A 455 -6.76 -30.33 3.82
N ASP A 456 -7.45 -31.31 3.23
CA ASP A 456 -7.66 -32.64 3.84
C ASP A 456 -6.37 -33.43 4.15
N ALA A 457 -5.20 -32.92 3.73
CA ALA A 457 -3.88 -33.46 4.01
C ALA A 457 -3.09 -32.65 5.07
N GLY A 458 -3.70 -31.66 5.73
CA GLY A 458 -3.05 -30.86 6.79
C GLY A 458 -2.02 -29.85 6.27
N VAL A 459 -2.03 -29.55 4.96
CA VAL A 459 -1.08 -28.61 4.34
C VAL A 459 -1.71 -27.22 4.28
N LEU A 460 -0.96 -26.23 4.76
CA LEU A 460 -1.32 -24.82 4.71
C LEU A 460 -1.23 -24.32 3.26
N VAL A 461 -2.36 -24.07 2.61
CA VAL A 461 -2.41 -23.73 1.18
C VAL A 461 -2.35 -22.20 1.01
N ASP A 462 -1.16 -21.63 1.11
CA ASP A 462 -0.87 -20.24 0.71
C ASP A 462 -0.12 -20.30 -0.64
N LEU A 463 -0.84 -20.27 -1.76
CA LEU A 463 -0.24 -20.51 -3.08
C LEU A 463 0.12 -19.18 -3.78
N TYR A 464 1.38 -18.74 -3.66
CA TYR A 464 2.31 -18.48 -4.80
C TYR A 464 3.62 -17.82 -4.31
N VAL A 465 4.67 -18.61 -4.09
CA VAL A 465 6.05 -18.11 -3.95
C VAL A 465 6.68 -18.02 -5.34
N PRO A 466 7.09 -16.83 -5.83
CA PRO A 466 7.72 -16.73 -7.14
C PRO A 466 9.10 -17.41 -7.12
N ARG A 467 9.27 -18.42 -7.99
CA ARG A 467 10.50 -19.22 -8.07
C ARG A 467 11.61 -18.42 -8.75
N LYS A 468 12.86 -18.61 -8.33
CA LYS A 468 14.05 -18.02 -8.98
C LYS A 468 14.78 -19.10 -9.77
N CYS A 469 15.40 -18.68 -10.87
CA CYS A 469 16.36 -19.51 -11.59
C CYS A 469 17.56 -19.78 -10.67
N SER A 470 17.86 -21.05 -10.42
CA SER A 470 18.99 -21.50 -9.62
C SER A 470 20.34 -21.04 -10.19
N ALA A 471 20.44 -20.88 -11.52
CA ALA A 471 21.68 -20.49 -12.19
C ALA A 471 21.93 -18.97 -12.20
N THR A 472 20.88 -18.15 -12.35
CA THR A 472 21.01 -16.69 -12.59
C THR A 472 20.35 -15.83 -11.52
N ASN A 473 19.67 -16.43 -10.55
CA ASN A 473 18.81 -15.75 -9.56
C ASN A 473 17.68 -14.89 -10.15
N ARG A 474 17.48 -14.93 -11.48
CA ARG A 474 16.40 -14.23 -12.17
C ARG A 474 15.06 -14.82 -11.74
N LEU A 475 14.07 -13.98 -11.52
CA LEU A 475 12.71 -14.42 -11.21
C LEU A 475 12.14 -15.20 -12.41
N ILE A 476 11.68 -16.42 -12.18
CA ILE A 476 10.91 -17.19 -13.16
C ILE A 476 9.49 -16.64 -13.09
N THR A 477 9.13 -15.87 -14.10
CA THR A 477 7.80 -15.27 -14.19
C THR A 477 6.79 -16.30 -14.69
N SER A 478 5.50 -16.11 -14.39
CA SER A 478 4.43 -16.98 -14.87
C SER A 478 4.29 -17.05 -16.41
N LYS A 479 5.05 -16.23 -17.17
CA LYS A 479 5.10 -16.21 -18.63
C LYS A 479 6.31 -16.94 -19.22
N ASP A 480 7.18 -17.47 -18.36
CA ASP A 480 8.39 -18.19 -18.79
C ASP A 480 8.06 -19.67 -19.06
N HIS A 481 7.36 -19.94 -20.17
CA HIS A 481 6.95 -21.29 -20.57
C HIS A 481 8.11 -22.22 -20.92
N ALA A 482 9.29 -21.65 -21.18
CA ALA A 482 10.50 -22.42 -21.37
C ALA A 482 11.19 -22.75 -20.05
N SER A 483 10.74 -22.26 -18.90
CA SER A 483 11.32 -22.68 -17.61
C SER A 483 11.05 -24.16 -17.30
N VAL A 484 11.95 -24.76 -16.53
CA VAL A 484 11.88 -26.18 -16.13
C VAL A 484 12.42 -26.29 -14.72
N GLN A 485 11.80 -27.19 -13.97
CA GLN A 485 12.32 -27.64 -12.70
C GLN A 485 12.79 -29.09 -12.83
N ILE A 486 14.02 -29.33 -12.40
CA ILE A 486 14.64 -30.64 -12.38
C ILE A 486 14.82 -31.02 -10.91
N SER A 487 14.16 -32.10 -10.50
CA SER A 487 14.33 -32.68 -9.16
C SER A 487 15.20 -33.93 -9.30
N ILE A 488 16.34 -33.93 -8.62
CA ILE A 488 17.27 -35.06 -8.54
C ILE A 488 16.97 -35.81 -7.25
N ALA A 489 16.66 -37.10 -7.35
CA ALA A 489 16.42 -37.94 -6.17
C ALA A 489 17.73 -38.16 -5.41
N ASP A 490 17.71 -37.94 -4.10
CA ASP A 490 18.83 -38.33 -3.25
C ASP A 490 18.78 -39.86 -3.08
N VAL A 491 19.95 -40.53 -3.07
CA VAL A 491 20.03 -41.99 -2.97
C VAL A 491 20.83 -42.41 -1.75
N ASP A 492 20.48 -43.56 -1.17
CA ASP A 492 21.27 -44.21 -0.12
C ASP A 492 22.54 -44.88 -0.68
N ALA A 493 23.37 -45.44 0.20
CA ALA A 493 24.60 -46.13 -0.18
C ALA A 493 24.37 -47.36 -1.11
N ASN A 494 23.13 -47.85 -1.21
CA ASN A 494 22.75 -48.97 -2.07
C ASN A 494 22.08 -48.49 -3.38
N GLY A 495 22.06 -47.18 -3.64
CA GLY A 495 21.44 -46.60 -4.82
C GLY A 495 19.91 -46.55 -4.79
N ARG A 496 19.28 -46.72 -3.61
CA ARG A 496 17.83 -46.62 -3.45
C ARG A 496 17.43 -45.17 -3.23
N ALA A 497 16.40 -44.70 -3.94
CA ALA A 497 15.88 -43.36 -3.80
C ALA A 497 15.33 -43.12 -2.38
N LEU A 498 15.75 -42.02 -1.78
CA LEU A 498 15.24 -41.50 -0.52
C LEU A 498 14.00 -40.62 -0.78
N ASN A 499 13.29 -40.28 0.30
CA ASN A 499 12.15 -39.34 0.24
C ASN A 499 12.58 -37.86 0.13
N THR A 500 13.86 -37.60 -0.11
CA THR A 500 14.43 -36.26 -0.27
C THR A 500 14.91 -36.04 -1.70
N THR A 501 14.81 -34.80 -2.18
CA THR A 501 15.21 -34.44 -3.54
C THR A 501 15.94 -33.11 -3.54
N THR A 502 17.01 -33.03 -4.33
CA THR A 502 17.70 -31.77 -4.63
C THR A 502 17.12 -31.17 -5.91
N THR A 503 16.61 -29.94 -5.85
CA THR A 503 15.84 -29.33 -6.94
C THR A 503 16.57 -28.12 -7.55
N PHE A 504 16.67 -28.08 -8.88
CA PHE A 504 17.15 -26.93 -9.64
C PHE A 504 16.05 -26.39 -10.57
N ALA A 505 15.83 -25.08 -10.54
CA ALA A 505 14.91 -24.41 -11.46
C ALA A 505 15.70 -23.59 -12.47
N LEU A 506 15.48 -23.78 -13.77
CA LEU A 506 16.11 -23.00 -14.84
C LEU A 506 15.07 -22.15 -15.55
N CYS A 507 15.38 -20.86 -15.75
CA CYS A 507 14.54 -19.98 -16.55
C CYS A 507 14.72 -20.27 -18.05
N GLY A 508 13.72 -19.90 -18.84
CA GLY A 508 13.73 -20.08 -20.29
C GLY A 508 14.86 -19.33 -20.99
N GLN A 509 15.35 -18.22 -20.42
CA GLN A 509 16.51 -17.51 -20.98
C GLN A 509 17.76 -18.41 -21.02
N VAL A 510 18.10 -19.07 -19.92
CA VAL A 510 19.27 -19.98 -19.83
C VAL A 510 19.15 -21.14 -20.82
N ARG A 511 17.92 -21.61 -21.07
CA ARG A 511 17.65 -22.65 -22.08
C ARG A 511 17.75 -22.12 -23.51
N SER A 512 17.26 -20.92 -23.77
CA SER A 512 17.33 -20.30 -25.09
C SER A 512 18.76 -19.99 -25.53
N GLN A 513 19.67 -19.81 -24.57
CA GLN A 513 21.10 -19.57 -24.81
C GLN A 513 21.92 -20.86 -24.92
N GLY A 514 21.30 -22.04 -24.73
CA GLY A 514 22.01 -23.33 -24.72
C GLY A 514 22.86 -23.59 -23.47
N GLU A 515 22.80 -22.71 -22.46
CA GLU A 515 23.67 -22.76 -21.26
C GLU A 515 23.12 -23.67 -20.14
N SER A 516 22.09 -24.45 -20.43
CA SER A 516 21.42 -25.26 -19.39
C SER A 516 22.27 -26.42 -18.89
N ASP A 517 23.02 -27.06 -19.78
CA ASP A 517 23.90 -28.17 -19.44
C ASP A 517 25.04 -27.71 -18.52
N ASP A 518 25.77 -26.67 -18.92
CA ASP A 518 26.82 -26.06 -18.10
C ASP A 518 26.29 -25.56 -16.74
N SER A 519 25.13 -24.90 -16.74
CA SER A 519 24.48 -24.43 -15.52
C SER A 519 24.16 -25.57 -14.56
N ILE A 520 23.63 -26.69 -15.06
CA ILE A 520 23.33 -27.87 -14.23
C ILE A 520 24.60 -28.50 -13.70
N ASN A 521 25.62 -28.68 -14.55
CA ASN A 521 26.90 -29.27 -14.13
C ASN A 521 27.58 -28.46 -13.02
N ARG A 522 27.58 -27.13 -13.14
CA ARG A 522 28.10 -26.23 -12.10
C ARG A 522 27.27 -26.29 -10.80
N LEU A 523 25.94 -26.26 -10.92
CA LEU A 523 25.04 -26.32 -9.75
C LEU A 523 25.12 -27.66 -9.03
N ALA A 524 25.15 -28.77 -9.77
CA ALA A 524 25.28 -30.12 -9.24
C ALA A 524 26.66 -30.35 -8.61
N THR A 525 27.74 -29.80 -9.18
CA THR A 525 29.08 -29.84 -8.56
C THR A 525 29.09 -29.07 -7.23
N LYS A 526 28.50 -27.86 -7.20
CA LYS A 526 28.38 -27.07 -5.96
C LYS A 526 27.51 -27.76 -4.90
N ALA A 527 26.49 -28.49 -5.31
CA ALA A 527 25.63 -29.29 -4.44
C ALA A 527 26.26 -30.64 -4.03
N GLY A 528 27.47 -30.96 -4.52
CA GLY A 528 28.16 -32.22 -4.22
C GLY A 528 27.60 -33.45 -4.94
N LEU A 529 26.71 -33.25 -5.92
CA LEU A 529 26.06 -34.32 -6.70
C LEU A 529 26.94 -34.81 -7.87
N LEU A 530 27.85 -33.97 -8.36
CA LEU A 530 28.84 -34.32 -9.38
C LEU A 530 30.25 -34.04 -8.85
N ARG A 531 31.19 -34.96 -9.09
CA ARG A 531 32.60 -34.78 -8.73
C ARG A 531 33.40 -34.33 -9.96
N ASN A 532 34.08 -33.19 -9.84
CA ASN A 532 35.14 -32.73 -10.74
C ASN A 532 34.77 -32.58 -12.23
N VAL A 533 33.55 -32.12 -12.56
CA VAL A 533 33.14 -31.88 -13.96
C VAL A 533 33.38 -30.43 -14.41
N TRP A 534 33.65 -29.51 -13.48
CA TRP A 534 33.84 -28.08 -13.77
C TRP A 534 35.08 -27.51 -13.06
N SER A 535 36.07 -27.06 -13.83
CA SER A 535 37.21 -26.27 -13.36
C SER A 535 37.12 -24.87 -13.96
N PHE A 536 37.12 -23.83 -13.13
CA PHE A 536 37.16 -22.43 -13.57
C PHE A 536 38.43 -22.18 -14.39
N GLN A 537 38.31 -22.04 -15.71
CA GLN A 537 39.35 -21.37 -16.49
C GLN A 537 39.13 -19.86 -16.33
N LYS A 538 40.15 -19.20 -15.79
CA LYS A 538 40.20 -17.77 -15.52
C LYS A 538 40.05 -16.95 -16.79
#